data_AF-A0A099W253-F1
#
_entry.id   AF-A0A099W253-F1
#
_cell.length_a   1.000
_cell.length_b   1.000
_cell.length_c   1.000
_cell.angle_alpha   90.00
_cell.angle_beta   90.00
_cell.angle_gamma   90.00
#
_symmetry.space_group_name_H-M   'P 1'
#
loop_
_entity.id
_entity.type
_entity.pdbx_description
1 polymer ?
#
loop_
_entity_poly.entity_id
_entity_poly.type
_entity_poly.pdbx_seq_one_letter_code
_entity_poly.pdbx_strand_id
1 'polypeptide(L)'
;MGTFLFLIAFLGFFYALVMLILGIFIRGKKLFRPKLNLIILGGTFVLAIIGATMAPTTQTAAEPKVETKSEEVQKDKLAKEQEEAKQKLEKEQAELKKEQEKLAKIQAEQLKKEQAQLAKDKALAEQKAKDLKIQQEQQAKLEAEQKAAQIAEKEKAAEEAQKAKEKEEQRQQALKDQQEREKQEAQAKQASPPASNDGGSGNQYVDSNGQGTIKGSVNGIYHLPGGTYYNRTKNVVAWFKTTAEAEAAGYRPSER
;
A
#
# COMPACT_ATOMS: atom_id res chain seq x y z
N MET A 1 59.59 11.05 -21.33
CA MET A 1 58.52 10.78 -22.32
C MET A 1 57.67 9.59 -21.93
N GLY A 2 58.24 8.40 -21.65
CA GLY A 2 57.46 7.19 -21.32
C GLY A 2 56.57 7.29 -20.07
N THR A 3 57.05 7.94 -19.00
CA THR A 3 56.26 8.15 -17.76
C THR A 3 55.05 9.05 -17.95
N PHE A 4 55.16 10.07 -18.81
CA PHE A 4 54.06 10.98 -19.14
C PHE A 4 52.99 10.27 -20.00
N LEU A 5 53.43 9.44 -20.96
CA LEU A 5 52.52 8.61 -21.75
C LEU A 5 51.81 7.55 -20.90
N PHE A 6 52.52 6.95 -19.94
CA PHE A 6 51.94 6.02 -18.98
C PHE A 6 50.88 6.68 -18.10
N LEU A 7 51.14 7.89 -17.58
CA LEU A 7 50.16 8.63 -16.77
C LEU A 7 48.90 9.00 -17.56
N ILE A 8 49.04 9.43 -18.82
CA ILE A 8 47.89 9.73 -19.70
C ILE A 8 47.09 8.45 -20.00
N ALA A 9 47.77 7.34 -20.27
CA ALA A 9 47.13 6.05 -20.50
C ALA A 9 46.41 5.53 -19.23
N PHE A 10 47.01 5.72 -18.06
CA PHE A 10 46.43 5.35 -16.77
C PHE A 10 45.19 6.17 -16.47
N LEU A 11 45.22 7.49 -16.67
CA LEU A 11 44.05 8.35 -16.48
C LEU A 11 42.91 8.01 -17.46
N GLY A 12 43.23 7.72 -18.72
CA GLY A 12 42.27 7.27 -19.73
C GLY A 12 41.66 5.90 -19.40
N PHE A 13 42.44 5.00 -18.82
CA PHE A 13 41.98 3.68 -18.36
C PHE A 13 40.98 3.81 -17.20
N PHE A 14 41.27 4.66 -16.21
CA PHE A 14 40.34 4.94 -15.11
C PHE A 14 39.06 5.62 -15.58
N TYR A 15 39.15 6.58 -16.52
CA TYR A 15 37.97 7.19 -17.12
C TYR A 15 37.08 6.17 -17.85
N ALA A 16 37.69 5.27 -18.62
CA ALA A 16 36.97 4.21 -19.34
C ALA A 16 36.35 3.17 -18.38
N LEU A 17 37.03 2.83 -17.29
CA LEU A 17 36.52 1.94 -16.24
C LEU A 17 35.30 2.56 -15.53
N VAL A 18 35.38 3.85 -15.18
CA VAL A 18 34.27 4.59 -14.57
C VAL A 18 33.07 4.69 -15.51
N MET A 19 33.30 4.97 -16.80
CA MET A 19 32.23 4.97 -17.82
C MET A 19 31.63 3.58 -18.06
N LEU A 20 32.41 2.50 -17.96
CA LEU A 20 31.91 1.12 -18.05
C LEU A 20 30.97 0.81 -16.87
N ILE A 21 31.35 1.19 -15.64
CA ILE A 21 30.57 0.98 -14.41
C ILE A 21 29.28 1.81 -14.45
N LEU A 22 29.37 3.11 -14.80
CA LEU A 22 28.21 3.98 -14.99
C LEU A 22 27.27 3.47 -16.10
N GLY A 23 27.83 2.89 -17.17
CA GLY A 23 27.08 2.29 -18.26
C GLY A 23 26.27 1.05 -17.90
N ILE A 24 26.75 0.25 -16.94
CA ILE A 24 26.02 -0.91 -16.43
C ILE A 24 24.79 -0.45 -15.64
N PHE A 25 24.89 0.68 -14.92
CA PHE A 25 23.82 1.22 -14.07
C PHE A 25 22.81 2.10 -14.83
N ILE A 26 23.24 2.79 -15.88
CA ILE A 26 22.42 3.74 -16.67
C ILE A 26 22.06 3.14 -18.05
N ARG A 27 21.72 1.84 -18.07
CA ARG A 27 21.35 1.09 -19.27
C ARG A 27 20.02 1.62 -19.83
N GLY A 28 20.07 2.55 -20.77
CA GLY A 28 18.87 3.06 -21.47
C GLY A 28 18.96 4.47 -22.03
N LYS A 29 20.00 5.27 -21.72
CA LYS A 29 20.16 6.62 -22.29
C LYS A 29 20.97 6.57 -23.58
N LYS A 30 20.49 7.26 -24.65
CA LYS A 30 21.11 7.37 -26.00
C LYS A 30 22.56 7.91 -26.04
N LEU A 31 23.14 8.27 -24.90
CA LEU A 31 24.50 8.78 -24.77
C LEU A 31 25.54 7.66 -24.65
N PHE A 32 25.12 6.42 -24.38
CA PHE A 32 26.04 5.28 -24.23
C PHE A 32 26.25 4.58 -25.57
N ARG A 33 27.42 4.77 -26.20
CA ARG A 33 27.84 4.06 -27.42
C ARG A 33 28.81 2.92 -27.05
N PRO A 34 28.31 1.73 -26.67
CA PRO A 34 29.16 0.65 -26.12
C PRO A 34 30.25 0.19 -27.09
N LYS A 35 29.97 0.23 -28.40
CA LYS A 35 30.95 -0.13 -29.44
C LYS A 35 32.12 0.87 -29.52
N LEU A 36 31.87 2.16 -29.29
CA LEU A 36 32.92 3.19 -29.35
C LEU A 36 33.77 3.19 -28.07
N ASN A 37 33.14 3.02 -26.91
CA ASN A 37 33.83 2.96 -25.62
C ASN A 37 34.74 1.72 -25.50
N LEU A 38 34.34 0.60 -26.10
CA LEU A 38 35.16 -0.62 -26.13
C LEU A 38 36.42 -0.46 -27.00
N ILE A 39 36.32 0.28 -28.11
CA ILE A 39 37.46 0.61 -28.98
C ILE A 39 38.45 1.53 -28.24
N ILE A 40 37.94 2.53 -27.51
CA ILE A 40 38.77 3.45 -26.72
C ILE A 40 39.51 2.69 -25.61
N LEU A 41 38.84 1.76 -24.92
CA LEU A 41 39.46 0.94 -23.88
C LEU A 41 40.54 -0.01 -24.44
N GLY A 42 40.30 -0.60 -25.61
CA GLY A 42 41.31 -1.42 -26.30
C GLY A 42 42.51 -0.59 -26.75
N GLY A 43 42.28 0.61 -27.28
CA GLY A 43 43.34 1.51 -27.73
C GLY A 43 44.26 1.99 -26.61
N THR A 44 43.70 2.35 -25.45
CA THR A 44 44.51 2.79 -24.28
C THR A 44 45.28 1.63 -23.65
N PHE A 45 44.73 0.42 -23.65
CA PHE A 45 45.39 -0.78 -23.14
C PHE A 45 46.61 -1.17 -23.99
N VAL A 46 46.49 -1.13 -25.31
CA VAL A 46 47.63 -1.38 -26.22
C VAL A 46 48.71 -0.31 -26.07
N LEU A 47 48.33 0.97 -25.91
CA LEU A 47 49.27 2.07 -25.73
C LEU A 47 50.01 1.99 -24.37
N ALA A 48 49.34 1.50 -23.32
CA ALA A 48 49.95 1.27 -22.01
C ALA A 48 51.02 0.16 -22.03
N ILE A 49 50.78 -0.93 -22.79
CA ILE A 49 51.74 -2.03 -22.94
C ILE A 49 53.02 -1.54 -23.68
N ILE A 50 52.85 -0.75 -24.74
CA ILE A 50 53.98 -0.17 -25.48
C ILE A 50 54.76 0.84 -24.63
N GLY A 51 54.06 1.63 -23.79
CA GLY A 51 54.70 2.55 -22.84
C GLY A 51 55.54 1.85 -21.76
N ALA A 52 55.11 0.66 -21.32
CA ALA A 52 55.82 -0.13 -20.31
C ALA A 52 57.12 -0.75 -20.84
N THR A 53 57.21 -1.08 -22.13
CA THR A 53 58.43 -1.66 -22.74
C THR A 53 59.54 -0.63 -22.99
N MET A 54 59.26 0.67 -22.86
CA MET A 54 60.25 1.75 -22.99
C MET A 54 60.76 2.30 -21.64
N ALA A 55 60.39 1.69 -20.52
CA ALA A 55 61.00 2.01 -19.23
C ALA A 55 62.42 1.39 -19.17
N PRO A 56 63.47 2.17 -18.84
CA PRO A 56 64.84 1.63 -18.80
C PRO A 56 64.97 0.62 -17.65
N THR A 57 65.08 -0.65 -18.00
CA THR A 57 65.56 -1.73 -17.13
C THR A 57 67.04 -1.48 -16.80
N THR A 58 67.33 -1.16 -15.54
CA THR A 58 68.68 -1.11 -14.99
C THR A 58 69.28 -2.53 -14.99
N GLN A 59 70.16 -2.80 -15.95
CA GLN A 59 71.03 -3.97 -15.96
C GLN A 59 72.32 -3.64 -15.20
N THR A 60 72.63 -4.44 -14.18
CA THR A 60 73.94 -4.47 -13.52
C THR A 60 74.95 -5.10 -14.48
N ALA A 61 75.88 -4.28 -14.97
CA ALA A 61 76.98 -4.71 -15.85
C ALA A 61 78.20 -5.12 -15.01
N ALA A 62 78.76 -6.28 -15.37
CA ALA A 62 79.98 -6.85 -14.84
C ALA A 62 81.25 -6.12 -15.36
N GLU A 63 82.32 -6.23 -14.57
CA GLU A 63 83.68 -5.69 -14.78
C GLU A 63 84.35 -6.14 -16.10
N PRO A 64 85.41 -5.43 -16.53
CA PRO A 64 86.70 -6.12 -16.59
C PRO A 64 87.95 -5.30 -16.15
N LYS A 65 88.76 -5.97 -15.30
CA LYS A 65 90.24 -6.14 -15.28
C LYS A 65 91.07 -5.25 -16.23
N VAL A 66 92.19 -4.62 -15.81
CA VAL A 66 93.56 -5.20 -15.86
C VAL A 66 94.62 -4.24 -15.22
N GLU A 67 95.47 -4.83 -14.35
CA GLU A 67 96.90 -4.56 -14.01
C GLU A 67 97.34 -3.15 -13.54
N THR A 68 98.17 -2.93 -12.50
CA THR A 68 99.51 -3.53 -12.28
C THR A 68 100.07 -3.15 -10.88
N LYS A 69 100.82 -4.07 -10.26
CA LYS A 69 102.06 -3.88 -9.46
C LYS A 69 102.02 -3.25 -8.04
N SER A 70 102.15 -4.10 -7.01
CA SER A 70 103.10 -4.01 -5.86
C SER A 70 102.54 -4.69 -4.60
N GLU A 71 102.87 -5.97 -4.42
CA GLU A 71 102.93 -6.62 -3.10
C GLU A 71 104.25 -6.17 -2.45
N GLU A 72 104.34 -5.70 -1.19
CA GLU A 72 104.38 -6.59 -0.02
C GLU A 72 104.37 -5.81 1.32
N VAL A 73 103.79 -4.60 1.41
CA VAL A 73 103.75 -3.83 2.69
C VAL A 73 102.33 -3.36 3.10
N GLN A 74 101.28 -3.69 2.34
CA GLN A 74 99.91 -3.23 2.65
C GLN A 74 98.93 -4.33 3.13
N LYS A 75 99.34 -5.62 3.20
CA LYS A 75 98.44 -6.74 3.53
C LYS A 75 97.89 -6.69 4.97
N ASP A 76 98.64 -6.21 5.96
CA ASP A 76 98.18 -6.21 7.36
C ASP A 76 97.21 -5.07 7.73
N LYS A 77 97.31 -3.90 7.07
CA LYS A 77 96.32 -2.81 7.27
C LYS A 77 95.02 -3.08 6.52
N LEU A 78 95.12 -3.61 5.30
CA LEU A 78 93.96 -3.91 4.46
C LEU A 78 93.13 -5.09 5.01
N ALA A 79 93.80 -6.11 5.59
CA ALA A 79 93.11 -7.24 6.23
C ALA A 79 92.33 -6.81 7.50
N LYS A 80 92.89 -5.87 8.29
CA LYS A 80 92.25 -5.36 9.50
C LYS A 80 91.05 -4.45 9.19
N GLU A 81 91.15 -3.61 8.15
CA GLU A 81 90.00 -2.83 7.64
C GLU A 81 88.91 -3.73 7.01
N GLN A 82 89.29 -4.81 6.30
CA GLN A 82 88.32 -5.77 5.76
C GLN A 82 87.60 -6.56 6.86
N GLU A 83 88.27 -6.87 7.96
CA GLU A 83 87.66 -7.57 9.11
C GLU A 83 86.71 -6.67 9.89
N GLU A 84 87.08 -5.40 10.14
CA GLU A 84 86.18 -4.41 10.74
C GLU A 84 84.97 -4.09 9.82
N ALA A 85 85.17 -4.03 8.51
CA ALA A 85 84.09 -3.85 7.54
C ALA A 85 83.14 -5.06 7.53
N LYS A 86 83.66 -6.30 7.61
CA LYS A 86 82.85 -7.52 7.75
C LYS A 86 82.05 -7.54 9.04
N GLN A 87 82.66 -7.19 10.17
CA GLN A 87 81.96 -7.16 11.46
C GLN A 87 80.86 -6.08 11.49
N LYS A 88 81.09 -4.91 10.89
CA LYS A 88 80.05 -3.88 10.74
C LYS A 88 78.91 -4.34 9.84
N LEU A 89 79.23 -4.96 8.71
CA LEU A 89 78.22 -5.49 7.77
C LEU A 89 77.38 -6.59 8.42
N GLU A 90 77.98 -7.47 9.22
CA GLU A 90 77.28 -8.54 9.94
C GLU A 90 76.38 -7.98 11.05
N LYS A 91 76.82 -6.93 11.76
CA LYS A 91 75.99 -6.22 12.75
C LYS A 91 74.80 -5.53 12.09
N GLU A 92 75.03 -4.84 10.97
CA GLU A 92 73.99 -4.15 10.20
C GLU A 92 72.98 -5.15 9.63
N GLN A 93 73.43 -6.28 9.08
CA GLN A 93 72.55 -7.36 8.63
C GLN A 93 71.75 -8.00 9.77
N ALA A 94 72.34 -8.17 10.95
CA ALA A 94 71.64 -8.67 12.12
C ALA A 94 70.57 -7.69 12.64
N GLU A 95 70.82 -6.39 12.56
CA GLU A 95 69.86 -5.34 12.92
C GLU A 95 68.70 -5.27 11.90
N LEU A 96 69.02 -5.32 10.61
CA LEU A 96 68.05 -5.34 9.51
C LEU A 96 67.14 -6.57 9.58
N LYS A 97 67.69 -7.74 9.95
CA LYS A 97 66.92 -8.98 10.13
C LYS A 97 65.97 -8.89 11.34
N LYS A 98 66.39 -8.26 12.44
CA LYS A 98 65.52 -7.97 13.59
C LYS A 98 64.41 -6.98 13.25
N GLU A 99 64.72 -5.97 12.45
CA GLU A 99 63.73 -4.99 11.98
C GLU A 99 62.71 -5.62 11.03
N GLN A 100 63.16 -6.46 10.08
CA GLN A 100 62.28 -7.26 9.22
C GLN A 100 61.38 -8.21 10.02
N GLU A 101 61.89 -8.87 11.07
CA GLU A 101 61.08 -9.74 11.93
C GLU A 101 60.01 -8.95 12.71
N LYS A 102 60.34 -7.75 13.21
CA LYS A 102 59.37 -6.86 13.87
C LYS A 102 58.30 -6.39 12.89
N LEU A 103 58.68 -5.95 11.70
CA LEU A 103 57.75 -5.55 10.64
C LEU A 103 56.84 -6.70 10.21
N ALA A 104 57.39 -7.91 10.07
CA ALA A 104 56.60 -9.11 9.75
C ALA A 104 55.58 -9.44 10.86
N LYS A 105 55.96 -9.31 12.13
CA LYS A 105 55.02 -9.50 13.26
C LYS A 105 53.91 -8.45 13.29
N ILE A 106 54.24 -7.17 13.04
CA ILE A 106 53.26 -6.08 12.98
C ILE A 106 52.29 -6.28 11.80
N GLN A 107 52.81 -6.62 10.62
CA GLN A 107 51.97 -6.93 9.46
C GLN A 107 51.07 -8.13 9.71
N ALA A 108 51.59 -9.22 10.29
CA ALA A 108 50.78 -10.39 10.63
C ALA A 108 49.66 -10.08 11.64
N GLU A 109 49.93 -9.22 12.63
CA GLU A 109 48.92 -8.78 13.59
C GLU A 109 47.86 -7.87 12.94
N GLN A 110 48.27 -6.94 12.08
CA GLN A 110 47.35 -6.08 11.32
C GLN A 110 46.46 -6.91 10.38
N LEU A 111 47.03 -7.87 9.66
CA LEU A 111 46.30 -8.75 8.74
C LEU A 111 45.28 -9.62 9.49
N LYS A 112 45.64 -10.11 10.69
CA LYS A 112 44.68 -10.79 11.58
C LYS A 112 43.55 -9.86 12.05
N LYS A 113 43.87 -8.62 12.45
CA LYS A 113 42.86 -7.64 12.87
C LYS A 113 41.92 -7.28 11.72
N GLU A 114 42.45 -7.06 10.53
CA GLU A 114 41.66 -6.75 9.33
C GLU A 114 40.77 -7.92 8.92
N GLN A 115 41.27 -9.16 8.92
CA GLN A 115 40.44 -10.33 8.66
C GLN A 115 39.32 -10.53 9.70
N ALA A 116 39.61 -10.28 10.98
CA ALA A 116 38.61 -10.34 12.04
C ALA A 116 37.53 -9.25 11.88
N GLN A 117 37.93 -8.04 11.44
CA GLN A 117 37.01 -6.95 11.14
C GLN A 117 36.11 -7.31 9.94
N LEU A 118 36.70 -7.79 8.85
CA LEU A 118 35.98 -8.22 7.65
C LEU A 118 34.97 -9.33 7.94
N ALA A 119 35.33 -10.29 8.81
CA ALA A 119 34.43 -11.36 9.23
C ALA A 119 33.24 -10.82 10.04
N LYS A 120 33.47 -9.85 10.94
CA LYS A 120 32.39 -9.19 11.69
C LYS A 120 31.48 -8.37 10.77
N ASP A 121 32.05 -7.63 9.83
CA ASP A 121 31.29 -6.81 8.89
C ASP A 121 30.44 -7.70 7.95
N LYS A 122 30.98 -8.83 7.49
CA LYS A 122 30.24 -9.81 6.70
C LYS A 122 29.09 -10.43 7.49
N ALA A 123 29.33 -10.81 8.76
CA ALA A 123 28.28 -11.34 9.63
C ALA A 123 27.18 -10.31 9.91
N LEU A 124 27.55 -9.04 10.14
CA LEU A 124 26.61 -7.94 10.34
C LEU A 124 25.80 -7.65 9.06
N ALA A 125 26.44 -7.68 7.89
CA ALA A 125 25.76 -7.50 6.61
C ALA A 125 24.76 -8.63 6.34
N GLU A 126 25.13 -9.89 6.63
CA GLU A 126 24.22 -11.03 6.50
C GLU A 126 23.04 -10.95 7.47
N GLN A 127 23.29 -10.53 8.72
CA GLN A 127 22.23 -10.32 9.71
C GLN A 127 21.27 -9.21 9.26
N LYS A 128 21.80 -8.05 8.84
CA LYS A 128 20.98 -6.95 8.30
C LYS A 128 20.17 -7.38 7.08
N ALA A 129 20.74 -8.22 6.20
CA ALA A 129 20.01 -8.74 5.04
C ALA A 129 18.86 -9.68 5.45
N LYS A 130 19.06 -10.52 6.46
CA LYS A 130 18.00 -11.37 7.02
C LYS A 130 16.91 -10.52 7.69
N ASP A 131 17.29 -9.54 8.49
CA ASP A 131 16.36 -8.63 9.17
C ASP A 131 15.54 -7.82 8.16
N LEU A 132 16.18 -7.30 7.11
CA LEU A 132 15.50 -6.58 6.03
C LEU A 132 14.48 -7.48 5.31
N LYS A 133 14.84 -8.75 5.05
CA LYS A 133 13.93 -9.71 4.41
C LYS A 133 12.74 -10.03 5.30
N ILE A 134 12.96 -10.24 6.60
CA ILE A 134 11.89 -10.47 7.58
C ILE A 134 10.97 -9.23 7.65
N GLN A 135 11.56 -8.03 7.68
CA GLN A 135 10.80 -6.78 7.70
C GLN A 135 9.96 -6.58 6.44
N GLN A 136 10.51 -6.88 5.26
CA GLN A 136 9.78 -6.85 3.99
C GLN A 136 8.63 -7.85 3.97
N GLU A 137 8.83 -9.07 4.46
CA GLU A 137 7.79 -10.09 4.52
C GLU A 137 6.66 -9.71 5.49
N GLN A 138 7.01 -9.17 6.67
CA GLN A 138 6.05 -8.65 7.62
C GLN A 138 5.25 -7.47 7.05
N GLN A 139 5.93 -6.55 6.36
CA GLN A 139 5.27 -5.41 5.73
C GLN A 139 4.32 -5.84 4.61
N ALA A 140 4.74 -6.79 3.77
CA ALA A 140 3.89 -7.35 2.71
C ALA A 140 2.66 -8.07 3.29
N LYS A 141 2.82 -8.81 4.39
CA LYS A 141 1.71 -9.47 5.09
C LYS A 141 0.74 -8.46 5.69
N LEU A 142 1.24 -7.40 6.33
CA LEU A 142 0.41 -6.34 6.89
C LEU A 142 -0.37 -5.59 5.79
N GLU A 143 0.28 -5.29 4.67
CA GLU A 143 -0.37 -4.64 3.53
C GLU A 143 -1.45 -5.54 2.90
N ALA A 144 -1.18 -6.84 2.78
CA ALA A 144 -2.16 -7.81 2.31
C ALA A 144 -3.37 -7.92 3.25
N GLU A 145 -3.14 -7.94 4.57
CA GLU A 145 -4.20 -7.96 5.58
C GLU A 145 -5.04 -6.67 5.56
N GLN A 146 -4.41 -5.50 5.46
CA GLN A 146 -5.11 -4.22 5.33
C GLN A 146 -5.92 -4.14 4.03
N LYS A 147 -5.40 -4.65 2.91
CA LYS A 147 -6.13 -4.72 1.65
C LYS A 147 -7.33 -5.66 1.76
N ALA A 148 -7.16 -6.83 2.36
CA ALA A 148 -8.25 -7.77 2.59
C ALA A 148 -9.35 -7.17 3.49
N ALA A 149 -8.96 -6.49 4.57
CA ALA A 149 -9.89 -5.81 5.47
C ALA A 149 -10.66 -4.68 4.74
N GLN A 150 -9.98 -3.85 3.95
CA GLN A 150 -10.63 -2.80 3.16
C GLN A 150 -11.60 -3.35 2.10
N ILE A 151 -11.25 -4.46 1.44
CA ILE A 151 -12.15 -5.12 0.48
C ILE A 151 -13.39 -5.63 1.22
N ALA A 152 -13.22 -6.34 2.35
CA ALA A 152 -14.33 -6.83 3.14
C ALA A 152 -15.23 -5.70 3.69
N GLU A 153 -14.65 -4.57 4.10
CA GLU A 153 -15.41 -3.40 4.54
C GLU A 153 -16.18 -2.75 3.38
N LYS A 154 -15.56 -2.60 2.21
CA LYS A 154 -16.24 -2.08 1.01
C LYS A 154 -17.35 -3.00 0.53
N GLU A 155 -17.17 -4.31 0.58
CA GLU A 155 -18.22 -5.27 0.24
C GLU A 155 -19.39 -5.18 1.21
N LYS A 156 -19.13 -5.11 2.53
CA LYS A 156 -20.19 -4.91 3.53
C LYS A 156 -20.93 -3.59 3.31
N ALA A 157 -20.20 -2.49 3.08
CA ALA A 157 -20.81 -1.19 2.80
C ALA A 157 -21.63 -1.20 1.50
N ALA A 158 -21.17 -1.91 0.47
CA ALA A 158 -21.90 -2.07 -0.79
C ALA A 158 -23.17 -2.92 -0.62
N GLU A 159 -23.11 -4.01 0.14
CA GLU A 159 -24.26 -4.86 0.45
C GLU A 159 -25.30 -4.09 1.28
N GLU A 160 -24.88 -3.33 2.28
CA GLU A 160 -25.77 -2.49 3.09
C GLU A 160 -26.41 -1.38 2.25
N ALA A 161 -25.65 -0.75 1.35
CA ALA A 161 -26.18 0.23 0.42
C ALA A 161 -27.19 -0.37 -0.58
N GLN A 162 -26.97 -1.62 -1.05
CA GLN A 162 -27.93 -2.33 -1.89
C GLN A 162 -29.21 -2.66 -1.12
N LYS A 163 -29.11 -3.21 0.10
CA LYS A 163 -30.28 -3.48 0.96
C LYS A 163 -31.07 -2.21 1.28
N ALA A 164 -30.39 -1.09 1.51
CA ALA A 164 -31.03 0.19 1.74
C ALA A 164 -31.80 0.68 0.50
N LYS A 165 -31.21 0.53 -0.71
CA LYS A 165 -31.90 0.87 -1.97
C LYS A 165 -33.12 -0.01 -2.23
N GLU A 166 -32.99 -1.32 -2.05
CA GLU A 166 -34.09 -2.27 -2.24
C GLU A 166 -35.25 -1.98 -1.26
N LYS A 167 -34.93 -1.68 0.00
CA LYS A 167 -35.94 -1.28 1.00
C LYS A 167 -36.64 0.03 0.64
N GLU A 168 -35.92 1.01 0.10
CA GLU A 168 -36.54 2.26 -0.35
C GLU A 168 -37.41 2.06 -1.60
N GLU A 169 -36.99 1.22 -2.54
CA GLU A 169 -37.81 0.84 -3.71
C GLU A 169 -39.10 0.11 -3.29
N GLN A 170 -39.02 -0.83 -2.36
CA GLN A 170 -40.20 -1.49 -1.79
C GLN A 170 -41.13 -0.49 -1.09
N ARG A 171 -40.58 0.50 -0.35
CA ARG A 171 -41.38 1.53 0.31
C ARG A 171 -42.07 2.45 -0.71
N GLN A 172 -41.37 2.85 -1.76
CA GLN A 172 -41.92 3.63 -2.87
C GLN A 172 -43.05 2.88 -3.59
N GLN A 173 -42.87 1.58 -3.83
CA GLN A 173 -43.88 0.75 -4.47
C GLN A 173 -45.12 0.58 -3.57
N ALA A 174 -44.93 0.32 -2.28
CA ALA A 174 -46.04 0.23 -1.32
C ALA A 174 -46.85 1.54 -1.24
N LEU A 175 -46.18 2.70 -1.28
CA LEU A 175 -46.82 4.01 -1.33
C LEU A 175 -47.65 4.21 -2.61
N LYS A 176 -47.12 3.79 -3.77
CA LYS A 176 -47.87 3.84 -5.04
C LYS A 176 -49.10 2.93 -5.02
N ASP A 177 -48.96 1.70 -4.54
CA ASP A 177 -50.07 0.75 -4.43
C ASP A 177 -51.16 1.25 -3.47
N GLN A 178 -50.78 1.94 -2.38
CA GLN A 178 -51.73 2.58 -1.47
C GLN A 178 -52.48 3.72 -2.17
N GLN A 179 -51.77 4.60 -2.89
CA GLN A 179 -52.39 5.69 -3.63
C GLN A 179 -53.33 5.20 -4.74
N GLU A 180 -52.98 4.11 -5.44
CA GLU A 180 -53.86 3.51 -6.45
C GLU A 180 -55.11 2.89 -5.82
N ARG A 181 -54.99 2.20 -4.68
CA ARG A 181 -56.15 1.68 -3.93
C ARG A 181 -57.09 2.79 -3.49
N GLU A 182 -56.55 3.89 -2.94
CA GLU A 182 -57.36 5.05 -2.54
C GLU A 182 -58.08 5.69 -3.76
N LYS A 183 -57.43 5.77 -4.92
CA LYS A 183 -58.07 6.25 -6.16
C LYS A 183 -59.16 5.30 -6.67
N GLN A 184 -58.94 3.98 -6.61
CA GLN A 184 -59.93 2.98 -7.03
C GLN A 184 -61.14 2.98 -6.10
N GLU A 185 -60.95 3.07 -4.78
CA GLU A 185 -62.05 3.23 -3.82
C GLU A 185 -62.83 4.53 -4.05
N ALA A 186 -62.15 5.63 -4.37
CA ALA A 186 -62.80 6.90 -4.70
C ALA A 186 -63.64 6.81 -5.99
N GLN A 187 -63.16 6.12 -7.03
CA GLN A 187 -63.92 5.90 -8.26
C GLN A 187 -65.06 4.89 -8.08
N ALA A 188 -64.90 3.84 -7.27
CA ALA A 188 -65.97 2.88 -6.96
C ALA A 188 -67.15 3.55 -6.23
N LYS A 189 -66.87 4.57 -5.40
CA LYS A 189 -67.92 5.43 -4.79
C LYS A 189 -68.63 6.36 -5.79
N GLN A 190 -68.10 6.56 -7.00
CA GLN A 190 -68.69 7.39 -8.05
C GLN A 190 -69.40 6.59 -9.17
N ALA A 191 -69.16 5.27 -9.30
CA ALA A 191 -69.64 4.47 -10.45
C ALA A 191 -70.75 3.44 -10.13
N SER A 192 -71.38 3.50 -8.97
CA SER A 192 -72.59 2.68 -8.72
C SER A 192 -73.79 3.23 -9.50
N PRO A 193 -74.52 2.42 -10.30
CA PRO A 193 -75.79 2.87 -10.87
C PRO A 193 -76.78 3.17 -9.74
N PRO A 194 -77.78 4.04 -9.93
CA PRO A 194 -78.89 4.14 -8.99
C PRO A 194 -79.64 2.81 -9.05
N ALA A 195 -79.29 1.89 -8.14
CA ALA A 195 -80.22 0.88 -7.72
C ALA A 195 -81.46 1.63 -7.22
N SER A 196 -82.59 1.28 -7.82
CA SER A 196 -83.93 1.63 -7.39
C SER A 196 -84.03 1.81 -5.87
N ASN A 197 -84.43 3.02 -5.48
CA ASN A 197 -84.72 3.51 -4.13
C ASN A 197 -84.93 2.42 -3.06
N ASP A 198 -84.02 2.32 -2.09
CA ASP A 198 -84.29 2.54 -0.66
C ASP A 198 -82.99 2.36 0.17
N GLY A 199 -82.66 3.34 1.01
CA GLY A 199 -81.66 3.23 2.07
C GLY A 199 -80.20 3.53 1.71
N GLY A 200 -79.73 4.77 1.95
CA GLY A 200 -78.28 5.02 1.96
C GLY A 200 -77.83 6.48 1.92
N SER A 201 -78.69 7.41 1.51
CA SER A 201 -78.54 8.80 1.96
C SER A 201 -79.22 8.90 3.31
N GLY A 202 -78.58 9.52 4.31
CA GLY A 202 -79.16 9.69 5.64
C GLY A 202 -80.48 10.43 5.53
N ASN A 203 -81.58 9.67 5.39
CA ASN A 203 -82.92 10.23 5.31
C ASN A 203 -83.10 11.04 6.58
N GLN A 204 -83.26 12.35 6.41
CA GLN A 204 -83.53 13.22 7.52
C GLN A 204 -85.02 13.05 7.85
N TYR A 205 -85.29 12.31 8.91
CA TYR A 205 -86.63 12.08 9.43
C TYR A 205 -87.01 13.27 10.27
N VAL A 206 -87.57 14.30 9.64
CA VAL A 206 -88.03 15.53 10.30
C VAL A 206 -89.50 15.80 10.02
N ASP A 207 -90.19 16.43 10.98
CA ASP A 207 -91.56 16.91 10.79
C ASP A 207 -91.59 18.25 10.03
N SER A 208 -92.80 18.79 9.81
CA SER A 208 -92.99 20.10 9.15
C SER A 208 -92.33 21.28 9.88
N ASN A 209 -91.90 21.09 11.14
CA ASN A 209 -91.21 22.09 11.96
C ASN A 209 -89.69 21.83 12.05
N GLY A 210 -89.17 20.80 11.36
CA GLY A 210 -87.76 20.42 11.39
C GLY A 210 -87.31 19.61 12.61
N GLN A 211 -88.25 19.12 13.44
CA GLN A 211 -87.95 18.27 14.60
C GLN A 211 -87.77 16.81 14.18
N GLY A 212 -86.82 16.11 14.79
CA GLY A 212 -86.54 14.71 14.49
C GLY A 212 -87.72 13.78 14.80
N THR A 213 -88.01 12.84 13.91
CA THR A 213 -89.14 11.91 14.02
C THR A 213 -88.70 10.47 14.24
N ILE A 214 -87.42 10.17 14.44
CA ILE A 214 -86.99 8.83 14.89
C ILE A 214 -87.19 8.73 16.39
N LYS A 215 -87.91 7.70 16.86
CA LYS A 215 -88.14 7.46 18.29
C LYS A 215 -87.07 6.54 18.88
N GLY A 216 -86.25 7.05 19.80
CA GLY A 216 -85.35 6.26 20.65
C GLY A 216 -86.06 5.78 21.92
N SER A 217 -86.19 4.48 22.09
CA SER A 217 -86.80 3.90 23.30
C SER A 217 -85.79 3.71 24.43
N VAL A 218 -86.26 3.66 25.67
CA VAL A 218 -85.41 3.38 26.86
C VAL A 218 -84.56 2.11 26.75
N ASN A 219 -84.98 1.14 25.92
CA ASN A 219 -84.27 -0.12 25.70
C ASN A 219 -83.12 0.00 24.69
N GLY A 220 -82.76 1.22 24.27
CA GLY A 220 -81.71 1.46 23.29
C GLY A 220 -82.09 1.04 21.87
N ILE A 221 -83.39 0.97 21.55
CA ILE A 221 -83.88 0.63 20.21
C ILE A 221 -84.48 1.88 19.57
N TYR A 222 -84.06 2.23 18.36
CA TYR A 222 -84.66 3.29 17.58
C TYR A 222 -85.70 2.76 16.59
N HIS A 223 -86.79 3.50 16.41
CA HIS A 223 -87.85 3.19 15.47
C HIS A 223 -88.02 4.31 14.45
N LEU A 224 -88.04 3.93 13.18
CA LEU A 224 -88.23 4.82 12.04
C LEU A 224 -89.72 5.13 11.83
N PRO A 225 -90.09 6.38 11.49
CA PRO A 225 -91.46 6.73 11.14
C PRO A 225 -91.95 5.90 9.93
N GLY A 226 -93.17 5.37 10.02
CA GLY A 226 -93.73 4.43 9.03
C GLY A 226 -93.40 2.95 9.27
N GLY A 227 -92.50 2.62 10.22
CA GLY A 227 -92.18 1.24 10.57
C GLY A 227 -93.25 0.53 11.41
N THR A 228 -93.27 -0.80 11.35
CA THR A 228 -94.26 -1.69 12.00
C THR A 228 -94.45 -1.46 13.51
N TYR A 229 -93.41 -1.01 14.20
CA TYR A 229 -93.42 -0.80 15.65
C TYR A 229 -93.42 0.67 16.06
N TYR A 230 -93.31 1.61 15.13
CA TYR A 230 -93.15 3.03 15.41
C TYR A 230 -94.30 3.65 16.22
N ASN A 231 -95.53 3.25 15.92
CA ASN A 231 -96.74 3.72 16.63
C ASN A 231 -96.97 2.98 17.97
N ARG A 232 -96.27 1.86 18.21
CA ARG A 232 -96.40 1.04 19.42
C ARG A 232 -95.35 1.37 20.48
N THR A 233 -94.29 2.10 20.14
CA THR A 233 -93.26 2.52 21.10
C THR A 233 -93.83 3.56 22.07
N LYS A 234 -93.93 3.20 23.36
CA LYS A 234 -94.49 4.06 24.42
C LYS A 234 -93.44 4.76 25.29
N ASN A 235 -92.27 4.14 25.49
CA ASN A 235 -91.22 4.65 26.37
C ASN A 235 -90.13 5.38 25.56
N VAL A 236 -90.51 6.44 24.85
CA VAL A 236 -89.58 7.24 24.03
C VAL A 236 -88.82 8.22 24.92
N VAL A 237 -87.50 8.19 24.85
CA VAL A 237 -86.59 9.03 25.66
C VAL A 237 -85.73 9.97 24.83
N ALA A 238 -85.60 9.71 23.52
CA ALA A 238 -84.83 10.55 22.60
C ALA A 238 -85.49 10.60 21.22
N TRP A 239 -85.26 11.70 20.51
CA TRP A 239 -85.71 11.89 19.13
C TRP A 239 -84.53 12.25 18.24
N PHE A 240 -84.38 11.53 17.12
CA PHE A 240 -83.25 11.71 16.21
C PHE A 240 -83.71 12.15 14.83
N LYS A 241 -82.86 12.91 14.13
CA LYS A 241 -83.13 13.33 12.75
C LYS A 241 -82.63 12.32 11.75
N THR A 242 -81.59 11.55 12.10
CA THR A 242 -81.00 10.53 11.23
C THR A 242 -80.76 9.23 11.99
N THR A 243 -80.69 8.12 11.27
CA THR A 243 -80.32 6.83 11.88
C THR A 243 -78.88 6.83 12.39
N ALA A 244 -77.98 7.50 11.68
CA ALA A 244 -76.59 7.65 12.09
C ALA A 244 -76.46 8.38 13.45
N GLU A 245 -77.28 9.41 13.69
CA GLU A 245 -77.33 10.12 14.97
C GLU A 245 -77.83 9.20 16.10
N ALA A 246 -78.86 8.39 15.82
CA ALA A 246 -79.37 7.40 16.76
C ALA A 246 -78.32 6.31 17.09
N GLU A 247 -77.63 5.80 16.07
CA GLU A 247 -76.58 4.78 16.23
C GLU A 247 -75.34 5.32 16.94
N ALA A 248 -74.93 6.56 16.63
CA ALA A 248 -73.87 7.25 17.36
C ALA A 248 -74.23 7.50 18.83
N ALA A 249 -75.53 7.69 19.13
CA ALA A 249 -76.05 7.76 20.48
C ALA A 249 -76.22 6.37 21.15
N GLY A 250 -75.80 5.29 20.48
CA GLY A 250 -75.82 3.92 21.01
C GLY A 250 -77.14 3.17 20.83
N TYR A 251 -78.06 3.66 19.99
CA TYR A 251 -79.31 2.98 19.70
C TYR A 251 -79.15 2.01 18.53
N ARG A 252 -79.75 0.83 18.65
CA ARG A 252 -79.82 -0.18 17.57
C ARG A 252 -81.16 -0.11 16.82
N PRO A 253 -81.21 -0.51 15.54
CA PRO A 253 -82.46 -0.54 14.79
C PRO A 253 -83.45 -1.55 15.38
N SER A 254 -84.76 -1.24 15.28
CA SER A 254 -85.82 -2.21 15.56
C SER A 254 -85.78 -3.36 14.55
N GLU A 255 -85.70 -4.59 15.04
CA GLU A 255 -85.93 -5.78 14.23
C GLU A 255 -87.37 -5.73 13.66
N ARG A 256 -87.52 -6.11 12.38
CA ARG A 256 -88.80 -6.12 11.67
C ARG A 256 -89.62 -7.35 12.06
#